data_AF-A0A3P6QGF7-F1
#
_entry.id   AF-A0A3P6QGF7-F1
#
_cell.length_a   1.000
_cell.length_b   1.000
_cell.length_c   1.000
_cell.angle_alpha   90.00
_cell.angle_beta   90.00
_cell.angle_gamma   90.00
#
_symmetry.space_group_name_H-M   'P 1'
#
loop_
_entity.id
_entity.type
_entity.pdbx_description
1 polymer ?
#
loop_
_entity_poly.entity_id
_entity_poly.type
_entity_poly.pdbx_seq_one_letter_code
_entity_poly.pdbx_strand_id
1 'polypeptide(L)'
;MFSLQVFRASTPQEAIDLISTIIEYTPSARPSPQQACLHAFFDELRMPDTKLPSGRPLPPLEMDGDENRAGHVGHDSAAEQS
;
A
#
# COMPACT_ATOMS: atom_id res chain seq x y z
N MET A 1 23.93 1.89 -4.34
CA MET A 1 24.07 0.84 -3.30
C MET A 1 24.31 1.53 -1.96
N PHE A 2 23.24 2.10 -1.38
CA PHE A 2 23.31 2.71 -0.06
C PHE A 2 23.13 1.58 0.97
N SER A 3 24.24 1.05 1.47
CA SER A 3 24.21 0.17 2.62
C SER A 3 23.87 1.02 3.85
N LEU A 4 22.58 1.10 4.19
CA LEU A 4 22.14 1.66 5.46
C LEU A 4 22.62 0.71 6.56
N GLN A 5 23.79 0.99 7.13
CA GLN A 5 24.42 0.30 8.26
C GLN A 5 23.63 0.44 9.59
N VAL A 6 22.31 0.66 9.47
CA VAL A 6 21.30 0.81 10.52
C VAL A 6 20.51 -0.48 10.68
N PHE A 7 20.40 -1.31 9.64
CA PHE A 7 19.66 -2.57 9.69
C PHE A 7 20.52 -3.71 10.23
N ARG A 8 19.91 -4.60 11.03
CA ARG A 8 20.56 -5.80 11.54
C ARG A 8 20.78 -6.78 10.38
N ALA A 9 21.80 -7.63 10.48
CA ALA A 9 22.17 -8.61 9.44
C ALA A 9 21.05 -9.60 9.03
N SER A 10 19.98 -9.72 9.82
CA SER A 10 18.83 -10.59 9.56
C SER A 10 17.63 -9.87 8.94
N THR A 11 17.79 -8.63 8.48
CA THR A 11 16.69 -7.87 7.88
C THR A 11 16.46 -8.36 6.44
N PRO A 12 15.22 -8.69 6.03
CA PRO A 12 14.91 -9.06 4.66
C PRO A 12 15.35 -7.97 3.68
N GLN A 13 15.89 -8.36 2.53
CA GLN A 13 16.39 -7.38 1.53
C GLN A 13 15.24 -6.51 1.01
N GLU A 14 14.05 -7.09 0.89
CA GLU A 14 12.82 -6.47 0.42
C GLU A 14 12.37 -5.35 1.37
N ALA A 15 12.62 -5.48 2.67
CA ALA A 15 12.33 -4.44 3.65
C ALA A 15 13.26 -3.24 3.49
N ILE A 16 14.54 -3.50 3.24
CA ILE A 16 15.56 -2.45 3.04
C ILE A 16 15.26 -1.69 1.76
N ASP A 17 14.89 -2.40 0.68
CA ASP A 17 14.54 -1.81 -0.60
C ASP A 17 13.33 -0.86 -0.47
N LEU A 18 12.25 -1.34 0.14
CA LEU A 18 11.07 -0.51 0.41
C LEU A 18 11.42 0.76 1.18
N ILE A 19 12.16 0.63 2.28
CA ILE A 19 12.52 1.78 3.11
C ILE A 19 13.41 2.76 2.33
N SER A 20 14.30 2.26 1.47
CA SER A 20 15.15 3.09 0.63
C SER A 20 14.34 3.95 -0.32
N THR A 21 13.23 3.44 -0.88
CA THR A 21 12.32 4.22 -1.74
C THR A 21 11.47 5.24 -0.97
N ILE A 22 11.17 4.99 0.31
CA ILE A 22 10.36 5.90 1.14
C ILE A 22 11.22 7.04 1.71
N ILE A 23 12.44 6.73 2.15
CA ILE A 23 13.37 7.69 2.75
C ILE A 23 14.19 8.38 1.63
N GLU A 24 13.49 8.94 0.66
CA GLU A 24 14.09 9.71 -0.41
C GLU A 24 14.09 11.21 -0.06
N TYR A 25 15.20 11.90 -0.32
CA TYR A 25 15.30 13.35 -0.12
C TYR A 25 14.35 14.12 -1.04
N THR A 26 14.22 13.67 -2.28
CA THR A 26 13.32 14.27 -3.27
C THR A 26 11.89 13.81 -2.98
N PRO A 27 10.99 14.70 -2.53
CA PRO A 27 9.64 14.29 -2.12
C PRO A 27 8.82 13.70 -3.28
N SER A 28 9.03 14.20 -4.50
CA SER A 28 8.32 13.73 -5.70
C SER A 28 8.76 12.35 -6.21
N ALA A 29 9.90 11.85 -5.74
CA ALA A 29 10.37 10.51 -6.08
C ALA A 29 9.82 9.43 -5.13
N ARG A 30 9.20 9.83 -4.02
CA ARG A 30 8.63 8.89 -3.06
C ARG A 30 7.40 8.20 -3.66
N PRO A 31 7.22 6.88 -3.41
CA PRO A 31 6.02 6.18 -3.82
C PRO A 31 4.80 6.71 -3.06
N SER A 32 3.65 6.70 -3.73
CA SER A 32 2.37 6.88 -3.02
C SER A 32 2.13 5.76 -2.01
N PRO A 33 1.29 5.95 -0.98
CA PRO A 33 0.97 4.90 -0.03
C PRO A 33 0.46 3.61 -0.71
N GLN A 34 -0.38 3.74 -1.74
CA GLN A 34 -0.89 2.61 -2.51
C GLN A 34 0.25 1.86 -3.23
N GLN A 35 1.15 2.59 -3.90
CA GLN A 35 2.31 1.98 -4.57
C GLN A 35 3.26 1.30 -3.58
N ALA A 36 3.47 1.90 -2.40
CA ALA A 36 4.26 1.28 -1.34
C ALA A 36 3.61 -0.01 -0.81
N CYS A 37 2.28 -0.02 -0.68
CA CYS A 37 1.53 -1.21 -0.31
C CYS A 37 1.71 -2.34 -1.32
N LEU A 38 1.84 -2.04 -2.62
CA LEU A 38 2.08 -3.02 -3.69
C LEU A 38 3.50 -3.61 -3.72
N HIS A 39 4.40 -3.17 -2.83
CA HIS A 39 5.76 -3.68 -2.78
C HIS A 39 5.82 -5.18 -2.42
N ALA A 40 6.84 -5.88 -2.94
CA ALA A 40 7.08 -7.31 -2.72
C ALA A 40 7.25 -7.68 -1.23
N PHE A 41 7.67 -6.71 -0.42
CA PHE A 41 7.74 -6.86 1.04
C PHE A 41 6.40 -7.29 1.66
N PHE A 42 5.27 -6.88 1.07
CA PHE A 42 3.93 -7.24 1.52
C PHE A 42 3.32 -8.45 0.79
N ASP A 43 4.05 -9.12 -0.11
CA ASP A 43 3.52 -10.28 -0.85
C ASP A 43 3.12 -11.42 0.09
N GLU A 44 3.83 -11.58 1.21
CA GLU A 44 3.46 -12.56 2.23
C GLU A 44 2.07 -12.33 2.78
N LEU A 45 1.63 -11.08 2.93
CA LEU A 45 0.31 -10.75 3.43
C LEU A 45 -0.82 -11.04 2.42
N ARG A 46 -0.48 -11.20 1.14
CA ARG A 46 -1.43 -11.55 0.07
C ARG A 46 -1.62 -13.05 -0.07
N MET A 47 -0.70 -13.85 0.47
CA MET A 47 -0.79 -15.30 0.38
C MET A 47 -1.97 -15.79 1.24
N PRO A 48 -2.87 -16.63 0.69
CA PRO A 48 -4.07 -17.08 1.39
C PRO A 48 -3.76 -17.95 2.62
N ASP A 49 -2.56 -18.52 2.67
CA ASP A 49 -2.11 -19.40 3.75
C ASP A 49 -1.42 -18.65 4.89
N THR A 50 -1.20 -17.34 4.74
CA THR A 50 -0.49 -16.54 5.74
C THR A 50 -1.35 -16.34 6.98
N LYS A 51 -0.74 -16.63 8.13
CA LYS A 51 -1.37 -16.54 9.44
C LYS A 51 -0.50 -15.72 10.36
N LEU A 52 -1.14 -15.14 11.36
CA LEU A 52 -0.43 -14.52 12.46
C LEU A 52 0.46 -15.56 13.15
N PRO A 53 1.57 -15.16 13.80
CA PRO A 53 2.39 -16.07 14.61
C PRO A 53 1.60 -16.81 15.72
N SER A 54 0.43 -16.29 16.08
CA SER A 54 -0.54 -16.91 17.00
C SER A 54 -1.41 -18.00 16.37
N GLY A 55 -1.28 -18.26 15.06
CA GLY A 55 -2.08 -19.22 14.30
C GLY A 55 -3.45 -18.69 13.83
N ARG A 56 -3.81 -17.46 14.19
CA ARG A 56 -5.07 -16.81 13.77
C ARG A 56 -4.98 -16.32 12.32
N PRO A 57 -6.10 -16.25 11.59
CA PRO A 57 -6.12 -15.63 10.27
C PRO A 57 -5.75 -14.15 10.37
N LEU A 58 -5.16 -13.61 9.30
CA LEU A 58 -4.90 -12.18 9.18
C LEU A 58 -6.21 -11.38 9.25
N PRO A 59 -6.19 -10.14 9.78
CA PRO A 59 -7.33 -9.24 9.66
C PRO A 59 -7.62 -8.92 8.18
N PRO A 60 -8.83 -8.42 7.84
CA PRO A 60 -9.12 -7.94 6.49
C PRO A 60 -8.08 -6.90 6.06
N LEU A 61 -7.41 -7.15 4.95
CA LEU A 61 -6.41 -6.24 4.37
C LEU A 61 -7.04 -5.55 3.16
N GLU A 62 -7.31 -4.26 3.27
CA GLU A 62 -7.77 -3.44 2.15
C GLU A 62 -6.55 -3.01 1.33
N MET A 63 -5.96 -3.94 0.56
CA MET A 63 -4.83 -3.66 -0.33
C MET A 63 -5.26 -3.30 -1.76
N ASP A 64 -6.53 -3.56 -2.09
CA ASP A 64 -7.16 -3.16 -3.33
C ASP A 64 -7.91 -1.85 -3.08
N GLY A 65 -7.32 -0.75 -3.53
CA GLY A 65 -8.08 0.47 -3.71
C GLY A 65 -9.12 0.22 -4.80
N ASP A 66 -10.38 0.05 -4.43
CA ASP A 66 -11.50 0.30 -5.36
C ASP A 66 -11.54 1.81 -5.62
N GLU A 67 -10.57 2.30 -6.37
CA GLU A 67 -10.66 3.60 -7.02
C GLU A 67 -11.60 3.43 -8.21
N ASN A 68 -12.92 3.28 -7.96
CA ASN A 68 -14.06 3.69 -8.83
C ASN A 68 -15.36 2.84 -8.68
N ARG A 69 -16.03 2.79 -7.52
CA ARG A 69 -17.46 2.35 -7.45
C ARG A 69 -18.32 3.07 -6.41
N ALA A 70 -18.52 4.37 -6.62
CA ALA A 70 -19.80 5.07 -6.38
C ALA A 70 -19.72 6.39 -7.16
N GLY A 71 -20.10 6.45 -8.44
CA GLY A 71 -21.49 6.32 -8.79
C GLY A 71 -22.33 7.38 -8.06
N HIS A 72 -21.99 8.67 -8.21
CA HIS A 72 -22.94 9.74 -7.87
C HIS A 72 -24.08 9.68 -8.91
N VAL A 73 -25.02 8.79 -8.62
CA VAL A 73 -26.31 8.66 -9.29
C VAL A 73 -27.02 10.01 -9.19
N GLY A 74 -27.58 10.44 -10.33
CA GLY A 74 -28.11 11.76 -10.56
C GLY A 74 -29.11 12.26 -9.53
N HIS A 75 -29.08 13.57 -9.35
CA HIS A 75 -30.28 14.32 -9.02
C HIS A 75 -30.77 14.96 -10.32
N ASP A 76 -31.72 14.27 -10.96
CA ASP A 76 -32.60 14.87 -11.94
C ASP A 76 -33.49 15.95 -11.28
N SER A 77 -33.92 16.90 -12.11
CA SER A 77 -34.97 17.92 -11.89
C SER A 77 -34.55 19.18 -11.11
N ALA A 78 -34.86 20.40 -11.54
CA ALA A 78 -35.87 20.84 -12.50
C ALA A 78 -35.45 22.17 -13.17
N ALA A 79 -36.08 22.41 -14.32
CA ALA A 79 -36.24 23.70 -14.97
C ALA A 79 -36.54 24.84 -13.97
N GLU A 80 -36.05 26.04 -14.24
CA GLU A 80 -36.93 27.08 -14.78
C GLU A 80 -36.09 28.24 -15.34
N GLN A 81 -36.50 28.70 -16.51
CA GLN A 81 -36.01 29.90 -17.18
C GLN A 81 -36.45 31.14 -16.38
N SER A 82 -35.56 32.13 -16.22
CA SER A 82 -35.88 33.58 -16.25
C SER A 82 -34.60 34.41 -16.25
#